data_AF-A0A8S9YLX7-F1
#
_entry.id   AF-A0A8S9YLX7-F1
#
_cell.length_a   1.000
_cell.length_b   1.000
_cell.length_c   1.000
_cell.angle_alpha   90.00
_cell.angle_beta   90.00
_cell.angle_gamma   90.00
#
_symmetry.space_group_name_H-M   'P 1'
#
loop_
_entity.id
_entity.type
_entity.pdbx_description
1 polymer ?
#
loop_
_entity_poly.entity_id
_entity_poly.type
_entity_poly.pdbx_seq_one_letter_code
_entity_poly.pdbx_strand_id
1 'polypeptide(L)'
;MVEYLNSLRTSCLEAYTGIVQGLKGDGPRANGALEFVATHVPHILSFIDHISIDSITTDELISASCGLIGDLVSTYGAAILNLVDVDAITNLLQKGRRAKSSRTKNLAVWATKEIRKLKNAAQNAGTGTVQGAASLAPSGCSTAQAS
;
A
#
# COMPACT_ATOMS: atom_id res chain seq x y z
N MET A 1 -19.09 27.30 -1.05
CA MET A 1 -18.16 27.17 -2.22
C MET A 1 -17.08 26.12 -1.92
N VAL A 2 -16.55 26.14 -0.70
CA VAL A 2 -15.71 25.08 -0.12
C VAL A 2 -16.38 23.70 -0.14
N GLU A 3 -17.68 23.63 0.10
CA GLU A 3 -18.48 22.40 0.11
C GLU A 3 -18.54 21.75 -1.27
N TYR A 4 -18.68 22.55 -2.33
CA TYR A 4 -18.65 22.06 -3.71
C TYR A 4 -17.28 21.47 -4.05
N LEU A 5 -16.21 22.17 -3.65
CA LEU A 5 -14.85 21.72 -3.87
C LEU A 5 -14.59 20.39 -3.15
N ASN A 6 -15.02 20.25 -1.89
CA ASN A 6 -14.90 19.00 -1.15
C ASN A 6 -15.75 17.88 -1.75
N SER A 7 -16.97 18.16 -2.19
CA SER A 7 -17.81 17.19 -2.89
C SER A 7 -17.14 16.70 -4.18
N LEU A 8 -16.57 17.61 -4.98
CA LEU A 8 -15.82 17.26 -6.19
C LEU A 8 -14.60 16.39 -5.87
N ARG A 9 -13.81 16.77 -4.85
CA ARG A 9 -12.65 15.98 -4.41
C ARG A 9 -13.06 14.57 -3.97
N THR A 10 -14.16 14.45 -3.21
CA THR A 10 -14.72 13.14 -2.81
C THR A 10 -15.11 12.31 -4.03
N SER A 11 -15.85 12.88 -4.98
CA SER A 11 -16.24 12.17 -6.20
C SER A 11 -15.04 11.73 -7.05
N CYS A 12 -13.97 12.53 -7.12
CA CYS A 12 -12.73 12.11 -7.78
C CYS A 12 -12.09 10.91 -7.08
N LEU A 13 -12.01 10.90 -5.75
CA LEU A 13 -11.45 9.77 -4.99
C LEU A 13 -12.29 8.50 -5.18
N GLU A 14 -13.63 8.62 -5.15
CA GLU A 14 -14.54 7.49 -5.38
C GLU A 14 -14.43 6.94 -6.81
N ALA A 15 -14.26 7.82 -7.80
CA ALA A 15 -14.01 7.41 -9.18
C ALA A 15 -12.70 6.61 -9.31
N TYR A 16 -11.62 7.06 -8.63
CA TYR A 16 -10.37 6.29 -8.60
C TYR A 16 -10.54 4.93 -7.92
N THR A 17 -11.26 4.87 -6.80
CA THR A 17 -11.60 3.60 -6.15
C THR A 17 -12.36 2.68 -7.10
N GLY A 18 -13.37 3.19 -7.81
CA GLY A 18 -14.16 2.43 -8.78
C GLY A 18 -13.31 1.88 -9.93
N ILE A 19 -12.37 2.67 -10.45
CA ILE A 19 -11.44 2.23 -11.51
C ILE A 19 -10.52 1.11 -10.98
N VAL A 20 -9.89 1.31 -9.82
CA VAL A 20 -8.95 0.34 -9.24
C VAL A 20 -9.66 -0.97 -8.89
N GLN A 21 -10.83 -0.91 -8.26
CA GLN A 21 -11.61 -2.08 -7.90
C GLN A 21 -12.20 -2.79 -9.13
N GLY A 22 -12.69 -2.03 -10.12
CA GLY A 22 -13.23 -2.58 -11.36
C GLY A 22 -12.17 -3.33 -12.17
N LEU A 23 -10.95 -2.81 -12.23
CA LEU A 23 -9.84 -3.46 -12.92
C LEU A 23 -9.26 -4.64 -12.13
N LYS A 24 -9.42 -4.71 -10.80
CA LYS A 24 -8.90 -5.82 -9.98
C LYS A 24 -9.52 -7.20 -10.30
N GLY A 25 -10.74 -7.23 -10.86
CA GLY A 25 -11.54 -8.44 -10.99
C GLY A 25 -11.32 -9.31 -12.23
N ASP A 26 -10.53 -8.88 -13.22
CA ASP A 26 -10.78 -9.31 -14.61
C ASP A 26 -9.58 -9.98 -15.34
N GLY A 27 -9.20 -11.18 -14.89
CA GLY A 27 -8.32 -12.09 -15.64
C GLY A 27 -6.95 -11.53 -16.10
N PRO A 28 -6.28 -12.16 -17.08
CA PRO A 28 -4.95 -11.71 -17.54
C PRO A 28 -4.92 -10.31 -18.16
N ARG A 29 -6.06 -9.81 -18.64
CA ARG A 29 -6.18 -8.50 -19.32
C ARG A 29 -6.28 -7.33 -18.33
N ALA A 30 -6.86 -7.56 -17.15
CA ALA A 30 -6.85 -6.64 -16.02
C ALA A 30 -5.43 -6.25 -15.59
N ASN A 31 -4.49 -7.20 -15.64
CA ASN A 31 -3.13 -6.98 -15.17
C ASN A 31 -2.40 -5.87 -15.95
N GLY A 32 -2.59 -5.80 -17.28
CA GLY A 32 -1.99 -4.74 -18.10
C GLY A 32 -2.61 -3.36 -17.89
N ALA A 33 -3.93 -3.31 -17.67
CA ALA A 33 -4.63 -2.06 -17.35
C ALA A 33 -4.27 -1.54 -15.94
N LEU A 34 -4.14 -2.44 -14.96
CA LEU A 34 -3.65 -2.11 -13.63
C LEU A 34 -2.22 -1.58 -13.67
N GLU A 35 -1.34 -2.18 -14.47
CA GLU A 35 0.03 -1.71 -14.62
C GLU A 35 0.09 -0.31 -15.23
N PHE A 36 -0.79 0.00 -16.19
CA PHE A 36 -0.93 1.38 -16.69
C PHE A 36 -1.39 2.35 -15.59
N VAL A 37 -2.42 2.00 -14.81
CA VAL A 37 -2.90 2.84 -13.70
C VAL A 37 -1.83 3.00 -12.62
N ALA A 38 -0.96 2.00 -12.41
CA ALA A 38 0.16 2.07 -11.47
C ALA A 38 1.09 3.26 -11.75
N THR A 39 1.26 3.66 -13.02
CA THR A 39 2.08 4.84 -13.39
C THR A 39 1.48 6.17 -12.90
N HIS A 40 0.16 6.21 -12.68
CA HIS A 40 -0.56 7.40 -12.21
C HIS A 40 -0.76 7.43 -10.69
N VAL A 41 -0.51 6.32 -9.99
CA VAL A 41 -0.62 6.22 -8.52
C VAL A 41 0.14 7.32 -7.77
N PRO A 42 1.38 7.70 -8.14
CA PRO A 42 2.10 8.77 -7.44
C PRO A 42 1.33 10.10 -7.46
N HIS A 43 0.65 10.42 -8.57
CA HIS A 43 -0.19 11.62 -8.66
C HIS A 43 -1.44 11.53 -7.78
N ILE A 44 -2.05 10.34 -7.68
CA ILE A 44 -3.19 10.10 -6.78
C ILE A 44 -2.77 10.28 -5.32
N LEU A 45 -1.60 9.77 -4.93
CA LEU A 45 -1.08 9.93 -3.56
C LEU A 45 -0.70 11.38 -3.25
N SER A 46 -0.12 12.11 -4.21
CA SER A 46 0.13 13.56 -4.08
C SER A 46 -1.17 14.35 -3.90
N PHE A 47 -2.25 13.97 -4.60
CA PHE A 47 -3.56 14.57 -4.39
C PHE A 47 -4.10 14.32 -2.98
N ILE A 48 -3.92 13.10 -2.44
CA ILE A 48 -4.30 12.79 -1.05
C ILE A 48 -3.44 13.55 -0.03
N ASP A 49 -2.15 13.75 -0.31
CA ASP A 49 -1.27 14.58 0.53
C ASP A 49 -1.76 16.04 0.58
N HIS A 50 -2.08 16.63 -0.58
CA HIS A 50 -2.67 17.96 -0.63
C HIS A 50 -3.99 18.06 0.14
N ILE A 51 -4.80 17.01 0.14
CA ILE A 51 -6.00 16.94 0.98
C ILE A 51 -5.59 16.88 2.45
N SER A 52 -4.62 16.07 2.84
CA SER A 52 -4.19 15.91 4.23
C SER A 52 -3.73 17.22 4.89
N ILE A 53 -3.06 18.10 4.15
CA ILE A 53 -2.58 19.39 4.67
C ILE A 53 -3.64 20.49 4.68
N ASP A 54 -4.73 20.33 3.93
CA ASP A 54 -5.75 21.36 3.78
C ASP A 54 -6.60 21.51 5.05
N SER A 55 -6.95 22.75 5.41
CA SER A 55 -7.72 23.05 6.63
C SER A 55 -9.22 22.84 6.44
N ILE A 56 -9.68 22.79 5.18
CA ILE A 56 -11.10 22.62 4.84
C ILE A 56 -11.53 21.15 4.69
N THR A 57 -10.71 20.18 5.09
CA THR A 57 -11.05 18.76 4.95
C THR A 57 -12.28 18.36 5.76
N THR A 58 -13.18 17.61 5.11
CA THR A 58 -14.36 17.00 5.76
C THR A 58 -14.09 15.55 6.15
N ASP A 59 -14.89 15.03 7.08
CA ASP A 59 -14.83 13.62 7.51
C ASP A 59 -15.07 12.65 6.34
N GLU A 60 -15.97 13.00 5.43
CA GLU A 60 -16.28 12.25 4.21
C GLU A 60 -15.07 12.16 3.26
N LEU A 61 -14.36 13.28 3.07
CA LEU A 61 -13.18 13.33 2.22
C LEU A 61 -12.03 12.50 2.81
N ILE A 62 -11.85 12.55 4.14
CA ILE A 62 -10.91 11.68 4.85
C ILE A 62 -11.32 10.22 4.71
N SER A 63 -12.62 9.90 4.79
CA SER A 63 -13.17 8.56 4.58
C SER A 63 -12.81 8.00 3.21
N ALA A 64 -13.10 8.76 2.15
CA ALA A 64 -12.80 8.38 0.77
C ALA A 64 -11.29 8.20 0.55
N SER A 65 -10.47 9.09 1.13
CA SER A 65 -9.00 8.99 1.06
C SER A 65 -8.48 7.72 1.74
N CYS A 66 -8.98 7.40 2.94
CA CYS A 66 -8.59 6.18 3.66
C CYS A 66 -8.99 4.91 2.88
N GLY A 67 -10.19 4.91 2.28
CA GLY A 67 -10.66 3.81 1.44
C GLY A 67 -9.75 3.60 0.24
N LEU A 68 -9.49 4.66 -0.53
CA LEU A 68 -8.63 4.60 -1.71
C LEU A 68 -7.21 4.12 -1.39
N ILE A 69 -6.59 4.60 -0.31
CA ILE A 69 -5.27 4.12 0.12
C ILE A 69 -5.30 2.61 0.37
N GLY A 70 -6.30 2.11 1.10
CA GLY A 70 -6.40 0.69 1.37
C GLY A 70 -6.66 -0.15 0.12
N ASP A 71 -7.46 0.35 -0.84
CA ASP A 71 -7.68 -0.31 -2.13
C ASP A 71 -6.41 -0.38 -2.96
N LEU A 72 -5.64 0.71 -3.03
CA LEU A 72 -4.35 0.77 -3.71
C LEU A 72 -3.36 -0.25 -3.12
N VAL A 73 -3.25 -0.27 -1.79
CA VAL A 73 -2.38 -1.21 -1.06
C VAL A 73 -2.83 -2.66 -1.30
N SER A 74 -4.13 -2.95 -1.23
CA SER A 74 -4.68 -4.28 -1.48
C SER A 74 -4.56 -4.75 -2.93
N THR A 75 -4.45 -3.82 -3.89
CA THR A 75 -4.42 -4.14 -5.32
C THR A 75 -2.99 -4.29 -5.84
N TYR A 76 -2.09 -3.36 -5.49
CA TYR A 76 -0.71 -3.33 -5.99
C TYR A 76 0.29 -4.05 -5.08
N GLY A 77 -0.09 -4.36 -3.84
CA GLY A 77 0.77 -5.13 -2.94
C GLY A 77 2.09 -4.42 -2.61
N ALA A 78 3.19 -5.17 -2.59
CA ALA A 78 4.49 -4.65 -2.14
C ALA A 78 5.07 -3.53 -3.02
N ALA A 79 4.65 -3.41 -4.29
CA ALA A 79 5.14 -2.40 -5.22
C ALA A 79 4.84 -0.96 -4.77
N ILE A 80 3.73 -0.77 -4.04
CA ILE A 80 3.25 0.55 -3.63
C ILE A 80 3.69 0.96 -2.22
N LEU A 81 4.30 0.04 -1.45
CA LEU A 81 4.70 0.31 -0.06
C LEU A 81 5.63 1.51 0.07
N ASN A 82 6.63 1.63 -0.81
CA ASN A 82 7.57 2.76 -0.81
C ASN A 82 6.88 4.10 -1.10
N LEU A 83 5.76 4.09 -1.82
CA LEU A 83 4.99 5.29 -2.15
C LEU A 83 4.02 5.68 -1.02
N VAL A 84 3.59 4.71 -0.22
CA VAL A 84 2.59 4.91 0.85
C VAL A 84 3.24 5.14 2.22
N ASP A 85 4.51 4.74 2.42
CA ASP A 85 5.29 4.96 3.65
C ASP A 85 5.81 6.41 3.77
N VAL A 86 4.91 7.38 3.54
CA VAL A 86 5.17 8.82 3.65
C VAL A 86 4.40 9.37 4.84
N ASP A 87 5.01 10.30 5.59
CA ASP A 87 4.41 10.92 6.79
C ASP A 87 3.03 11.53 6.52
N ALA A 88 2.84 12.12 5.34
CA ALA A 88 1.58 12.67 4.87
C ALA A 88 0.39 11.69 4.97
N ILE A 89 0.59 10.48 4.45
CA ILE A 89 -0.43 9.43 4.42
C ILE A 89 -0.67 8.88 5.83
N THR A 90 0.41 8.69 6.59
CA THR A 90 0.32 8.26 7.99
C THR A 90 -0.46 9.27 8.84
N ASN A 91 -0.22 10.56 8.65
CA ASN A 91 -0.94 11.63 9.32
C ASN A 91 -2.43 11.65 8.93
N LEU A 92 -2.75 11.42 7.65
CA LEU A 92 -4.14 11.31 7.19
C LEU A 92 -4.86 10.12 7.82
N LEU A 93 -4.22 8.95 7.87
CA LEU A 93 -4.78 7.77 8.53
C LEU A 93 -4.96 7.98 10.04
N GLN A 94 -4.04 8.71 10.69
CA GLN A 94 -4.20 9.10 12.10
C GLN A 94 -5.38 10.06 12.30
N LYS A 95 -5.57 11.04 11.41
CA LYS A 95 -6.76 11.91 11.41
C LYS A 95 -8.04 11.08 11.25
N GLY A 96 -8.06 10.14 10.32
CA GLY A 96 -9.19 9.22 10.10
C GLY A 96 -9.52 8.36 11.33
N ARG A 97 -8.52 7.88 12.06
CA ARG A 97 -8.73 7.11 13.32
C ARG A 97 -9.32 7.94 14.46
N ARG A 98 -9.12 9.26 14.45
CA ARG A 98 -9.68 10.20 15.44
C ARG A 98 -11.01 10.81 14.99
N ALA A 99 -11.46 10.50 13.78
CA ALA A 99 -12.64 11.07 13.16
C ALA A 99 -13.93 10.73 13.95
N LYS A 100 -14.97 11.56 13.84
CA LYS A 100 -16.21 11.33 14.61
C LYS A 100 -16.99 10.16 14.03
N SER A 101 -16.98 10.00 12.71
CA SER A 101 -17.68 8.93 12.01
C SER A 101 -17.08 7.55 12.28
N SER A 102 -17.95 6.58 12.58
CA SER A 102 -17.56 5.18 12.73
C SER A 102 -17.05 4.59 11.40
N ARG A 103 -17.65 4.98 10.27
CA ARG A 103 -17.23 4.52 8.94
C ARG A 103 -15.78 4.93 8.66
N THR A 104 -15.47 6.21 8.88
CA THR A 104 -14.12 6.77 8.64
C THR A 104 -13.08 6.13 9.55
N LYS A 105 -13.40 5.94 10.84
CA LYS A 105 -12.54 5.18 11.77
C LYS A 105 -12.25 3.77 11.26
N ASN A 106 -13.28 3.03 10.86
CA ASN A 106 -13.14 1.66 10.40
C ASN A 106 -12.27 1.57 9.14
N LEU A 107 -12.48 2.47 8.17
CA LEU A 107 -11.66 2.54 6.96
C LEU A 107 -10.21 2.90 7.27
N ALA A 108 -9.96 3.87 8.15
CA ALA A 108 -8.61 4.24 8.53
C ALA A 108 -7.87 3.10 9.24
N VAL A 109 -8.55 2.38 10.15
CA VAL A 109 -8.00 1.20 10.82
C VAL A 109 -7.72 0.07 9.84
N TRP A 110 -8.64 -0.19 8.90
CA TRP A 110 -8.48 -1.20 7.87
C TRP A 110 -7.29 -0.90 6.95
N ALA A 111 -7.20 0.33 6.41
CA ALA A 111 -6.09 0.74 5.55
C ALA A 111 -4.73 0.65 6.29
N THR A 112 -4.68 1.08 7.56
CA THR A 112 -3.48 0.93 8.40
C THR A 112 -3.08 -0.53 8.56
N LYS A 113 -4.06 -1.43 8.73
CA LYS A 113 -3.81 -2.87 8.87
C LYS A 113 -3.27 -3.47 7.56
N GLU A 114 -3.80 -3.06 6.41
CA GLU A 114 -3.35 -3.60 5.11
C GLU A 114 -1.90 -3.18 4.81
N ILE A 115 -1.54 -1.92 5.10
CA ILE A 115 -0.15 -1.43 4.99
C ILE A 115 0.77 -2.26 5.89
N ARG A 116 0.40 -2.46 7.16
CA ARG A 116 1.21 -3.22 8.11
C ARG A 116 1.39 -4.69 7.70
N LYS A 117 0.31 -5.32 7.21
CA LYS A 117 0.34 -6.70 6.71
C LYS A 117 1.35 -6.85 5.56
N LEU A 118 1.34 -5.91 4.61
CA LEU A 118 2.29 -5.94 3.50
C LEU A 118 3.71 -5.61 3.93
N LYS A 119 3.92 -4.66 4.86
CA LYS A 119 5.25 -4.35 5.41
C LYS A 119 5.86 -5.59 6.06
N ASN A 120 5.07 -6.34 6.85
CA ASN A 120 5.53 -7.60 7.44
C ASN A 120 5.79 -8.69 6.38
N ALA A 121 4.95 -8.81 5.36
CA ALA A 121 5.15 -9.78 4.27
C ALA A 121 6.41 -9.47 3.45
N ALA A 122 6.68 -8.19 3.17
CA ALA A 122 7.88 -7.75 2.47
C ALA A 122 9.16 -8.01 3.29
N GLN A 123 9.12 -7.78 4.60
CA GLN A 123 10.25 -8.09 5.51
C GLN A 123 10.53 -9.60 5.56
N ASN A 124 9.49 -10.45 5.61
CA ASN A 124 9.67 -11.90 5.57
C ASN A 124 10.19 -12.43 4.23
N ALA A 125 9.87 -11.75 3.11
CA ALA A 125 10.40 -12.11 1.79
C ALA A 125 11.89 -11.74 1.62
N GLY A 126 12.37 -10.72 2.34
CA GLY A 126 13.78 -10.29 2.31
C GLY A 126 14.75 -11.22 3.05
N THR A 127 14.26 -12.12 3.91
CA THR A 127 15.09 -13.04 4.72
C THR A 127 15.24 -14.45 4.13
N GLY A 128 14.80 -14.69 2.89
CA GLY A 128 14.72 -16.02 2.28
C GLY A 128 15.90 -16.46 1.39
N THR A 129 16.95 -15.67 1.19
CA THR A 129 18.03 -15.99 0.21
C THR A 129 19.38 -16.37 0.79
N VAL A 130 19.49 -16.66 2.10
CA VAL A 130 20.75 -17.18 2.66
C VAL A 130 20.50 -18.42 3.52
N GLN A 131 20.37 -19.58 2.88
CA GLN A 131 20.99 -20.85 3.33
C GLN A 131 20.52 -22.02 2.45
N GLY A 132 21.40 -22.43 1.52
CA GLY A 132 21.17 -23.62 0.70
C GLY A 132 22.29 -23.88 -0.31
N ALA A 133 23.51 -24.15 0.16
CA ALA A 133 24.60 -24.94 -0.46
C ALA A 133 25.92 -24.54 0.22
N ALA A 134 26.74 -25.38 0.85
CA ALA A 134 26.99 -26.79 0.58
C ALA A 134 27.24 -27.56 1.88
N SER A 135 26.44 -28.59 2.10
CA SER A 135 26.90 -29.83 2.72
C SER A 135 27.83 -30.53 1.74
N LEU A 136 29.07 -30.83 2.14
CA LEU A 136 29.84 -32.02 1.73
C LEU A 136 31.16 -32.01 2.51
N ALA A 137 31.12 -32.62 3.70
CA ALA A 137 32.32 -33.26 4.24
C ALA A 137 32.68 -34.46 3.35
N PRO A 138 33.96 -34.84 3.30
CA PRO A 138 34.27 -36.18 3.77
C PRO A 138 35.47 -36.21 4.72
N SER A 139 35.25 -36.88 5.85
CA SER A 139 36.08 -37.94 6.44
C SER A 139 37.57 -37.98 6.07
N GLY A 140 38.44 -37.78 7.07
CA GLY A 140 39.86 -38.09 6.96
C GLY A 140 40.15 -39.61 7.01
N CYS A 141 41.30 -40.04 6.46
CA CYS A 141 42.08 -41.20 6.94
C CYS A 141 43.43 -41.34 6.18
N SER A 142 44.53 -41.08 6.90
CA SER A 142 45.79 -41.83 7.00
C SER A 142 46.82 -42.01 5.85
N THR A 143 48.08 -42.15 6.34
CA THR A 143 49.36 -42.64 5.76
C THR A 143 50.18 -41.64 4.92
N ALA A 144 51.37 -41.19 5.32
CA ALA A 144 52.66 -41.83 5.71
C ALA A 144 53.63 -42.05 4.53
N GLN A 145 54.83 -41.45 4.68
CA GLN A 145 56.16 -41.83 4.17
C GLN A 145 56.60 -41.64 2.69
N ALA A 146 57.88 -41.24 2.61
CA ALA A 146 58.91 -41.50 1.60
C ALA A 146 59.00 -40.58 0.36
N SER A 147 59.93 -39.63 0.37
CA SER A 147 61.32 -39.79 -0.15
C SER A 147 62.15 -38.55 0.16
#